data_AF-A0A2H9QQJ6-F1
#
_entry.id   AF-A0A2H9QQJ6-F1
#
_cell.length_a   1.000
_cell.length_b   1.000
_cell.length_c   1.000
_cell.angle_alpha   90.00
_cell.angle_beta   90.00
_cell.angle_gamma   90.00
#
_symmetry.space_group_name_H-M   'P 1'
#
loop_
_entity.id
_entity.type
_entity.pdbx_description
1 polymer ?
#
loop_
_entity_poly.entity_id
_entity_poly.type
_entity_poly.pdbx_seq_one_letter_code
_entity_poly.pdbx_strand_id
1 'polypeptide(L)' 'VVNFILNEFEDQIEIIDFKLPVKTRPGLTKWGEKIFKEKVKLSKRVYPQDNNTEGFFLAKFRRIK' A
#
# COMPACT_ATOMS: atom_id res chain seq x y z
N VAL A 1 3.34 0.34 -9.29
CA VAL A 1 3.36 -1.14 -9.17
C VAL A 1 2.12 -1.67 -8.45
N VAL A 2 1.86 -1.32 -7.18
CA VAL A 2 0.68 -1.84 -6.44
C VAL A 2 -0.65 -1.62 -7.16
N ASN A 3 -0.89 -0.42 -7.70
CA ASN A 3 -2.12 -0.15 -8.45
C ASN A 3 -2.25 -0.98 -9.74
N PHE A 4 -1.12 -1.32 -10.38
CA PHE A 4 -1.12 -2.16 -11.57
C PHE A 4 -1.53 -3.59 -11.22
N ILE A 5 -0.91 -4.17 -10.18
CA ILE A 5 -1.24 -5.52 -9.69
C ILE A 5 -2.71 -5.61 -9.25
N LEU A 6 -3.24 -4.59 -8.58
CA LEU A 6 -4.67 -4.52 -8.20
C LEU A 6 -5.62 -4.37 -9.40
N ASN A 7 -5.14 -3.89 -10.54
CA ASN A 7 -5.95 -3.80 -11.76
C ASN A 7 -5.91 -5.11 -12.54
N GLU A 8 -4.73 -5.70 -12.69
CA GLU A 8 -4.55 -6.97 -13.42
C GLU A 8 -5.20 -8.16 -12.72
N PHE A 9 -5.18 -8.18 -11.38
CA PHE A 9 -5.64 -9.33 -10.58
C PHE A 9 -6.83 -9.00 -9.68
N GLU A 10 -7.65 -8.00 -10.06
CA GLU A 10 -8.75 -7.47 -9.23
C GLU A 10 -9.67 -8.54 -8.62
N ASP A 11 -9.97 -9.61 -9.36
CA ASP A 11 -10.86 -10.70 -8.94
C ASP A 11 -10.15 -11.88 -8.23
N GLN A 12 -8.83 -11.79 -8.07
CA GLN A 12 -7.99 -12.86 -7.52
C GLN A 12 -7.28 -12.45 -6.23
N ILE A 13 -7.03 -11.15 -6.03
CA ILE A 13 -6.34 -10.62 -4.87
C ILE A 13 -7.06 -9.42 -4.27
N GLU A 14 -6.89 -9.24 -2.96
CA GLU A 14 -7.33 -8.05 -2.24
C GLU A 14 -6.20 -7.52 -1.37
N ILE A 15 -6.04 -6.19 -1.34
CA ILE A 15 -5.15 -5.55 -0.38
C ILE A 15 -5.86 -5.43 0.96
N ILE A 16 -5.22 -5.91 2.01
CA ILE A 16 -5.77 -5.92 3.36
C ILE A 16 -4.99 -4.95 4.24
N ASP A 17 -5.69 -4.36 5.21
CA ASP A 17 -5.04 -3.58 6.25
C ASP A 17 -4.24 -4.48 7.18
N PHE A 18 -3.13 -3.96 7.70
CA PHE A 18 -2.30 -4.67 8.66
C PHE A 18 -1.59 -3.67 9.57
N LYS A 19 -1.35 -4.10 10.80
CA LYS A 19 -0.64 -3.32 11.82
C LYS A 19 0.82 -3.75 11.87
N LEU A 20 1.70 -2.77 11.92
CA LEU A 20 3.13 -2.95 12.15
C LEU A 20 3.49 -2.26 13.47
N PRO A 21 4.52 -2.74 14.19
CA PRO A 21 4.99 -2.11 15.44
C PRO A 21 5.76 -0.80 15.21
N VAL A 22 5.70 -0.22 14.00
CA VAL A 22 6.40 1.02 13.62
C VAL A 22 5.39 2.05 13.13
N LYS A 23 5.76 3.34 13.17
CA LYS A 23 4.93 4.41 12.62
C LYS A 23 4.84 4.28 11.11
N THR A 24 3.63 4.15 10.60
CA THR A 24 3.38 4.06 9.17
C THR A 24 2.37 5.10 8.73
N ARG A 25 2.55 5.62 7.52
CA ARG A 25 1.58 6.49 6.85
C ARG A 25 0.80 5.68 5.80
N PRO A 26 -0.47 6.01 5.54
CA PRO A 26 -1.25 5.34 4.52
C PRO A 26 -0.65 5.57 3.11
N GLY A 27 -0.97 4.66 2.20
CA GLY A 27 -0.70 4.80 0.78
C GLY A 27 -1.38 6.02 0.17
N LEU A 28 -0.89 6.46 -0.99
CA LEU A 28 -1.43 7.61 -1.70
C LEU A 28 -2.44 7.14 -2.74
N THR A 29 -3.57 7.84 -2.81
CA THR A 29 -4.56 7.68 -3.89
C THR A 29 -4.35 8.64 -5.04
N LYS A 30 -3.47 9.63 -4.87
CA LYS A 30 -3.07 10.55 -5.94
C LYS A 30 -1.59 10.82 -5.84
N TRP A 31 -0.89 10.70 -6.96
CA TRP A 31 0.52 11.06 -7.08
C TRP A 31 0.74 11.79 -8.40
N GLY A 32 1.00 13.10 -8.32
CA GLY A 32 0.97 13.99 -9.48
C GLY A 32 -0.39 13.95 -10.16
N GLU A 33 -0.40 13.59 -11.44
CA GLU A 33 -1.61 13.44 -12.27
C GLU A 33 -2.22 12.03 -12.21
N LYS A 34 -1.54 11.06 -11.60
CA LYS A 34 -2.04 9.67 -11.52
C LYS A 34 -2.98 9.50 -10.34
N ILE A 35 -4.17 8.99 -10.62
CA ILE A 35 -5.18 8.58 -9.63
C ILE A 35 -5.10 7.07 -9.45
N PHE A 36 -5.03 6.62 -8.20
CA PHE A 36 -4.98 5.22 -7.82
C PHE A 36 -6.27 4.81 -7.13
N LYS A 37 -6.59 3.51 -7.17
CA LYS A 37 -7.76 2.95 -6.46
C LYS A 37 -7.69 3.29 -4.97
N GLU A 38 -8.85 3.52 -4.35
CA GLU A 38 -8.93 3.83 -2.92
C GLU A 38 -8.32 2.73 -2.04
N LYS A 39 -8.40 1.48 -2.50
CA LYS A 39 -7.77 0.32 -1.88
C LYS A 39 -6.26 0.51 -1.62
N VAL A 40 -5.56 1.34 -2.42
CA VAL A 40 -4.13 1.65 -2.22
C VAL A 40 -3.86 2.36 -0.88
N LYS A 41 -4.84 3.05 -0.28
CA LYS A 41 -4.71 3.66 1.06
C LYS A 41 -4.34 2.64 2.14
N LEU A 42 -4.68 1.37 1.95
CA LEU A 42 -4.39 0.27 2.88
C LEU A 42 -2.91 -0.13 2.90
N SER A 43 -2.13 0.28 1.90
CA SER A 43 -0.67 0.15 1.95
C SER A 43 -0.05 1.05 3.03
N LYS A 44 1.11 0.67 3.52
CA LYS A 44 1.84 1.34 4.59
C LYS A 44 3.17 1.88 4.06
N ARG A 45 3.45 3.14 4.39
CA ARG A 45 4.71 3.82 4.09
C ARG A 45 5.45 4.09 5.39
N VAL A 46 6.66 3.57 5.47
CA VAL A 46 7.59 3.83 6.57
C VAL A 46 8.53 4.93 6.10
N TYR A 47 8.54 6.04 6.83
CA TYR A 47 9.48 7.12 6.56
C TYR A 47 10.66 7.04 7.53
N PRO A 48 11.89 7.31 7.06
CA PRO A 48 13.08 7.32 7.91
C PRO A 48 12.95 8.25 9.11
N GLN A 49 12.36 9.42 8.86
CA GLN A 49 12.14 10.49 9.82
C GLN A 49 11.27 10.05 11.01
N ASP A 50 10.35 9.10 10.78
CA ASP A 50 9.37 8.68 11.78
C ASP A 50 9.85 7.50 12.63
N ASN A 51 10.85 6.72 12.16
CA ASN A 51 11.26 5.46 12.81
C ASN A 51 12.77 5.22 12.91
N ASN A 52 13.63 6.15 12.49
CA ASN A 52 15.09 5.92 12.41
C ASN A 52 15.46 4.68 11.56
N THR A 53 14.62 4.36 10.57
CA THR A 53 14.82 3.24 9.64
C THR A 53 15.08 3.76 8.23
N GLU A 54 15.32 2.87 7.27
CA GLU A 54 15.20 3.24 5.86
C GLU A 54 13.72 3.40 5.44
N GLY A 55 13.52 4.00 4.26
CA GLY A 55 12.19 4.22 3.70
C GLY A 55 11.65 2.94 3.09
N PHE A 56 10.52 2.45 3.60
CA PHE A 56 9.88 1.25 3.09
C PHE A 56 8.46 1.52 2.60
N PHE A 57 8.08 0.81 1.54
CA PHE A 57 6.69 0.75 1.06
C PHE A 57 6.20 -0.69 1.18
N LEU A 58 5.17 -0.90 2.00
CA LEU A 58 4.65 -2.22 2.34
C LEU A 58 3.20 -2.32 1.89
N ALA A 59 2.89 -3.37 1.13
CA ALA A 59 1.53 -3.72 0.74
C ALA A 59 1.31 -5.20 0.99
N LYS A 60 0.21 -5.54 1.66
CA LYS A 60 -0.15 -6.92 1.98
C LYS A 60 -1.35 -7.32 1.13
N PHE A 61 -1.16 -8.34 0.31
CA PHE A 61 -2.21 -8.90 -0.52
C PHE A 61 -2.67 -10.24 0.06
N ARG A 62 -3.97 -10.47 0.01
CA ARG A 62 -4.62 -11.75 0.29
C ARG A 62 -5.13 -12.31 -1.03
N ARG A 63 -4.84 -13.58 -1.30
CA ARG A 63 -5.43 -14.31 -2.43
C ARG A 63 -6.86 -14.73 -2.05
N ILE A 64 -7.82 -14.48 -2.94
CA ILE A 64 -9.24 -14.79 -2.73
C ILE A 64 -9.66 -16.05 -3.50
N LYS A 65 -9.01 -16.36 -4.62
CA LYS A 65 -9.16 -17.59 -5.41
C LYS A 65 -7.90 -18.43 -5.34
#